data_AF-A0A2G9PQW4-F1
#
_entry.id   AF-A0A2G9PQW4-F1
#
_cell.length_a   1.000
_cell.length_b   1.000
_cell.length_c   1.000
_cell.angle_alpha   90.00
_cell.angle_beta   90.00
_cell.angle_gamma   90.00
#
_symmetry.space_group_name_H-M   'P 1'
#
loop_
_entity.id
_entity.type
_entity.pdbx_description
1 polymer ?
#
loop_
_entity_poly.entity_id
_entity_poly.type
_entity_poly.pdbx_seq_one_letter_code
_entity_poly.pdbx_strand_id
1 'polypeptide(L)'
;TDNSQTPIICPEDDYDHGDYITEYDSLDLEKLKARPAHMGVFMRYIFSQAEADPNPLLFYLCAEVCQQQNARDAFALGKKIWNTFLDKNAPLRVKIPEQLLNEIDSRILCSEDICSALSDAQEAMIPEIQEQIQDYRSKRTMGLGSLYGENDLLDLDSDPHREHDVALKQMEHLREILSKYEEERSTRMNFALKTYMSHAGISFREFPSASVSEKSQSIPDKDKWLPFLNKAKKNSNAKKEKDRDSADDKKRNPILKYIAKPKTSQSSEYGIMGSSIHIYSKRVVTFFFFFFMTSMP
;
A
#
# COMPACT_ATOMS: atom_id res chain seq x y z
N THR A 1 18.70 2.13 -68.57
CA THR A 1 19.70 2.01 -67.49
C THR A 1 18.93 1.99 -66.20
N ASP A 2 18.74 0.78 -65.70
CA ASP A 2 17.93 0.45 -64.51
C ASP A 2 18.83 0.62 -63.28
N ASN A 3 18.44 1.49 -62.34
CA ASN A 3 19.19 1.77 -61.12
C ASN A 3 18.54 1.02 -59.96
N SER A 4 18.77 -0.29 -59.91
CA SER A 4 18.38 -1.13 -58.78
C SER A 4 19.42 -0.99 -57.65
N GLN A 5 19.27 0.02 -56.80
CA GLN A 5 19.93 0.02 -55.49
C GLN A 5 19.25 -1.05 -54.62
N THR A 6 19.94 -2.17 -54.41
CA THR A 6 19.57 -3.14 -53.38
C THR A 6 19.73 -2.48 -52.01
N PRO A 7 18.70 -2.45 -51.15
CA PRO A 7 18.85 -1.95 -49.79
C PRO A 7 19.91 -2.79 -49.07
N ILE A 8 20.83 -2.12 -48.39
CA ILE A 8 21.87 -2.75 -47.57
C ILE A 8 21.14 -3.42 -46.40
N ILE A 9 21.10 -4.74 -46.39
CA ILE A 9 20.53 -5.55 -45.30
C ILE A 9 21.44 -5.39 -44.09
N CYS A 10 20.92 -4.83 -43.00
CA CYS A 10 21.63 -4.76 -41.74
C CYS A 10 21.55 -6.14 -41.07
N PRO A 11 22.67 -6.70 -40.55
CA PRO A 11 22.64 -7.99 -39.86
C PRO A 11 21.85 -7.97 -38.53
N GLU A 12 21.24 -6.84 -38.18
CA GLU A 12 20.39 -6.63 -37.00
C GLU A 12 18.90 -6.46 -37.36
N ASP A 13 18.49 -6.65 -38.63
CA ASP A 13 17.11 -6.46 -39.08
C ASP A 13 16.10 -7.49 -38.52
N ASP A 14 16.58 -8.49 -37.75
CA ASP A 14 15.75 -9.40 -36.95
C ASP A 14 15.38 -8.81 -35.57
N TYR A 15 15.73 -7.54 -35.29
CA TYR A 15 15.31 -6.83 -34.08
C TYR A 15 13.81 -6.54 -34.12
N ASP A 16 13.02 -7.45 -33.55
CA ASP A 16 11.64 -7.21 -33.14
C ASP A 16 11.64 -6.06 -32.12
N HIS A 17 11.40 -4.84 -32.62
CA HIS A 17 11.04 -3.69 -31.82
C HIS A 17 9.64 -3.94 -31.31
N GLY A 18 9.48 -4.92 -30.42
CA GLY A 18 8.16 -5.36 -30.02
C GLY A 18 7.35 -4.13 -29.63
N ASP A 19 6.14 -4.06 -30.16
CA ASP A 19 5.24 -2.90 -30.14
C ASP A 19 4.80 -2.47 -28.72
N TYR A 20 5.48 -2.96 -27.67
CA TYR A 20 5.22 -2.69 -26.26
C TYR A 20 5.42 -1.23 -25.85
N ILE A 21 6.03 -0.38 -26.69
CA ILE A 21 6.27 1.03 -26.38
C ILE A 21 5.10 1.94 -26.85
N THR A 22 4.32 1.53 -27.85
CA THR A 22 3.49 2.47 -28.62
C THR A 22 2.14 2.79 -27.94
N GLU A 23 1.59 1.90 -27.11
CA GLU A 23 0.28 2.14 -26.46
C GLU A 23 0.40 2.78 -25.05
N TYR A 24 1.60 2.76 -24.46
CA TYR A 24 1.85 3.21 -23.09
C TYR A 24 2.35 4.66 -22.97
N ASP A 25 2.39 5.39 -24.08
CA ASP A 25 2.87 6.77 -24.17
C ASP A 25 1.91 7.79 -23.54
N SER A 26 0.74 7.33 -23.05
CA SER A 26 -0.31 8.17 -22.50
C SER A 26 -0.40 8.16 -20.97
N LEU A 27 0.70 7.82 -20.28
CA LEU A 27 0.80 7.84 -18.81
C LEU A 27 0.57 9.28 -18.30
N ASP A 28 -0.55 9.47 -17.61
CA ASP A 28 -0.98 10.74 -17.01
C ASP A 28 -1.47 10.49 -15.59
N LEU A 29 -1.42 11.51 -14.74
CA LEU A 29 -1.72 11.43 -13.32
C LEU A 29 -3.15 10.90 -13.05
N GLU A 30 -4.14 11.33 -13.83
CA GLU A 30 -5.52 10.85 -13.70
C GLU A 30 -5.65 9.35 -13.99
N LYS A 31 -4.91 8.84 -14.98
CA LYS A 31 -4.88 7.40 -15.27
C LYS A 31 -4.16 6.61 -14.20
N LEU A 32 -3.06 7.14 -13.66
CA LEU A 32 -2.35 6.52 -12.54
C LEU A 32 -3.26 6.42 -11.30
N LYS A 33 -4.04 7.47 -11.01
CA LYS A 33 -4.99 7.47 -9.89
C LYS A 33 -6.07 6.39 -10.04
N ALA A 34 -6.54 6.15 -11.26
CA ALA A 34 -7.54 5.12 -11.56
C ALA A 34 -6.97 3.68 -11.51
N ARG A 35 -5.65 3.50 -11.47
CA ARG A 35 -4.99 2.19 -11.59
C ARG A 35 -3.99 1.97 -10.44
N PRO A 36 -4.41 1.38 -9.32
CA PRO A 36 -3.58 1.29 -8.11
C PRO A 36 -2.30 0.45 -8.29
N ALA A 37 -2.28 -0.56 -9.17
CA ALA A 37 -1.05 -1.30 -9.45
C ALA A 37 -0.03 -0.42 -10.17
N HIS A 38 -0.51 0.39 -11.12
CA HIS A 38 0.32 1.31 -11.91
C HIS A 38 0.85 2.44 -11.03
N MET A 39 0.00 2.99 -10.15
CA MET A 39 0.43 3.93 -9.12
C MET A 39 1.47 3.30 -8.20
N GLY A 40 1.33 2.03 -7.83
CA GLY A 40 2.31 1.30 -7.02
C GLY A 40 3.69 1.23 -7.68
N VAL A 41 3.74 0.91 -8.98
CA VAL A 41 4.98 0.91 -9.77
C VAL A 41 5.58 2.32 -9.87
N PHE A 42 4.76 3.35 -10.10
CA PHE A 42 5.23 4.73 -10.15
C PHE A 42 5.75 5.22 -8.78
N MET A 43 5.07 4.91 -7.68
CA MET A 43 5.60 5.19 -6.33
C MET A 43 6.92 4.46 -6.08
N ARG A 44 7.05 3.23 -6.58
CA ARG A 44 8.28 2.45 -6.44
C ARG A 44 9.43 3.10 -7.20
N TYR A 45 9.14 3.64 -8.39
CA TYR A 45 10.08 4.50 -9.11
C TYR A 45 10.54 5.67 -8.24
N ILE A 46 9.60 6.50 -7.77
CA ILE A 46 9.90 7.72 -7.01
C ILE A 46 10.67 7.41 -5.72
N PHE A 47 10.26 6.41 -4.95
CA PHE A 47 10.90 6.08 -3.67
C PHE A 47 12.30 5.47 -3.85
N SER A 48 12.62 4.98 -5.05
CA SER A 48 13.92 4.38 -5.37
C SER A 48 14.92 5.37 -5.96
N GLN A 49 14.47 6.51 -6.49
CA GLN A 49 15.38 7.52 -7.02
C GLN A 49 16.02 8.32 -5.88
N ALA A 50 17.33 8.54 -5.97
CA ALA A 50 18.05 9.39 -5.02
C ALA A 50 17.64 10.87 -5.15
N GLU A 51 17.34 11.29 -6.38
CA GLU A 51 17.12 12.71 -6.73
C GLU A 51 15.64 13.10 -6.76
N ALA A 52 14.72 12.14 -6.75
CA ALA A 52 13.29 12.45 -6.75
C ALA A 52 12.79 12.69 -5.32
N ASP A 53 12.15 13.84 -5.07
CA ASP A 53 11.45 14.07 -3.82
C ASP A 53 10.08 13.36 -3.83
N PRO A 54 9.81 12.39 -2.94
CA PRO A 54 8.50 11.74 -2.87
C PRO A 54 7.40 12.62 -2.27
N ASN A 55 7.75 13.74 -1.62
CA ASN A 55 6.80 14.53 -0.82
C ASN A 55 5.64 15.14 -1.65
N PRO A 56 5.88 15.76 -2.83
CA PRO A 56 4.80 16.34 -3.64
C PRO A 56 3.74 15.32 -4.03
N LEU A 57 4.15 14.14 -4.51
CA LEU A 57 3.24 13.05 -4.85
C LEU A 57 2.47 12.57 -3.61
N LEU A 58 3.14 12.34 -2.49
CA LEU A 58 2.49 11.86 -1.27
C LEU A 58 1.51 12.88 -0.67
N PHE A 59 1.85 14.17 -0.71
CA PHE A 59 0.95 15.25 -0.33
C PHE A 59 -0.27 15.28 -1.24
N TYR A 60 -0.06 15.27 -2.56
CA TYR A 60 -1.13 15.31 -3.56
C TYR A 60 -2.15 14.19 -3.32
N LEU A 61 -1.67 12.96 -3.10
CA LEU A 61 -2.54 11.81 -2.88
C LEU A 61 -3.28 11.86 -1.54
N CYS A 62 -2.67 12.41 -0.48
CA CYS A 62 -3.38 12.59 0.78
C CYS A 62 -4.45 13.71 0.69
N ALA A 63 -4.15 14.81 -0.01
CA ALA A 63 -5.10 15.88 -0.26
C ALA A 63 -6.30 15.39 -1.08
N GLU A 64 -6.07 14.54 -2.08
CA GLU A 64 -7.13 13.85 -2.84
C GLU A 64 -8.05 13.06 -1.90
N VAL A 65 -7.49 12.20 -1.03
CA VAL A 65 -8.29 11.42 -0.08
C VAL A 65 -9.08 12.33 0.86
N CYS A 66 -8.47 13.44 1.32
CA CYS A 66 -9.11 14.40 2.22
C CYS A 66 -10.40 14.99 1.63
N GLN A 67 -10.39 15.34 0.35
CA GLN A 67 -11.54 15.91 -0.37
C GLN A 67 -12.71 14.92 -0.50
N GLN A 68 -12.44 13.61 -0.39
CA GLN A 68 -13.45 12.56 -0.53
C GLN A 68 -14.01 12.07 0.81
N GLN A 69 -13.53 12.60 1.94
CA GLN A 69 -14.04 12.25 3.27
C GLN A 69 -15.26 13.09 3.67
N ASN A 70 -16.01 12.61 4.66
CA ASN A 70 -17.01 13.44 5.34
C ASN A 70 -16.32 14.57 6.15
N ALA A 71 -17.03 15.66 6.45
CA ALA A 71 -16.45 16.85 7.08
C ALA A 71 -15.62 16.58 8.36
N ARG A 72 -16.07 15.65 9.22
CA ARG A 72 -15.35 15.33 10.46
C ARG A 72 -14.03 14.62 10.18
N ASP A 73 -14.06 13.60 9.35
CA ASP A 73 -12.89 12.80 9.02
C ASP A 73 -11.93 13.56 8.11
N ALA A 74 -12.47 14.38 7.20
CA ALA A 74 -11.73 15.32 6.36
C ALA A 74 -10.94 16.31 7.22
N PHE A 75 -11.58 16.94 8.21
CA PHE A 75 -10.89 17.86 9.11
C PHE A 75 -9.76 17.17 9.90
N ALA A 76 -10.01 15.97 10.41
CA ALA A 76 -9.01 15.18 11.13
C ALA A 76 -7.84 14.76 10.23
N LEU A 77 -8.12 14.37 8.98
CA LEU A 77 -7.10 14.01 7.99
C LEU A 77 -6.29 15.24 7.55
N GLY A 78 -6.93 16.36 7.24
CA GLY A 78 -6.19 17.56 6.84
C GLY A 78 -5.33 18.15 7.96
N LYS A 79 -5.71 18.02 9.24
CA LYS A 79 -4.77 18.28 10.37
C LYS A 79 -3.55 17.36 10.36
N LYS A 80 -3.69 16.09 9.97
CA LYS A 80 -2.55 15.17 9.81
C LYS A 80 -1.70 15.55 8.60
N ILE A 81 -2.33 15.96 7.50
CA ILE A 81 -1.65 16.46 6.28
C ILE A 81 -0.81 17.68 6.64
N TRP A 82 -1.39 18.66 7.35
CA TRP A 82 -0.66 19.84 7.84
C TRP A 82 0.62 19.46 8.57
N ASN A 83 0.49 18.64 9.62
CA ASN A 83 1.63 18.22 10.44
C ASN A 83 2.65 17.33 9.72
N THR A 84 2.29 16.78 8.55
CA THR A 84 3.14 15.87 7.80
C THR A 84 3.86 16.57 6.65
N PHE A 85 3.24 17.57 6.02
CA PHE A 85 3.70 18.17 4.77
C PHE A 85 3.81 19.71 4.79
N LEU A 86 3.08 20.42 5.65
CA LEU A 86 2.91 21.88 5.54
C LEU A 86 3.47 22.66 6.73
N ASP A 87 3.48 22.05 7.91
CA ASP A 87 4.10 22.64 9.10
C ASP A 87 5.59 22.95 8.85
N LYS A 88 6.09 24.03 9.46
CA LYS A 88 7.51 24.44 9.32
C LYS A 88 8.51 23.36 9.70
N ASN A 89 8.14 22.48 10.62
CA ASN A 89 8.93 21.36 11.09
C ASN A 89 8.45 20.01 10.50
N ALA A 90 7.63 20.05 9.44
CA ALA A 90 7.09 18.85 8.84
C ALA A 90 8.21 17.95 8.26
N PRO A 91 8.22 16.65 8.58
CA PRO A 91 9.27 15.73 8.12
C PRO A 91 9.21 15.43 6.61
N LEU A 92 8.04 15.62 5.97
CA LEU A 92 7.84 15.50 4.53
C LEU A 92 7.44 16.85 3.92
N ARG A 93 8.08 17.95 4.35
CA ARG A 93 7.67 19.29 3.94
C ARG A 93 7.66 19.44 2.41
N VAL A 94 6.57 20.00 1.88
CA VAL A 94 6.44 20.40 0.46
C VAL A 94 6.59 21.90 0.29
N LYS A 95 6.94 22.33 -0.93
CA LYS A 95 7.14 23.75 -1.27
C LYS A 95 5.89 24.31 -1.95
N ILE A 96 5.02 24.97 -1.18
CA ILE A 96 3.86 25.69 -1.71
C ILE A 96 3.95 27.20 -1.38
N PRO A 97 3.24 28.07 -2.13
CA PRO A 97 3.17 29.50 -1.83
C PRO A 97 2.76 29.79 -0.38
N GLU A 98 3.42 30.79 0.24
CA GLU A 98 3.18 31.17 1.64
C GLU A 98 1.73 31.61 1.89
N GLN A 99 1.09 32.21 0.89
CA GLN A 99 -0.32 32.60 0.95
C GLN A 99 -1.23 31.40 1.24
N LEU A 100 -0.99 30.25 0.58
CA LEU A 100 -1.75 29.03 0.79
C LEU A 100 -1.46 28.40 2.16
N LEU A 101 -0.20 28.45 2.63
CA LEU A 101 0.14 27.99 3.99
C LEU A 101 -0.63 28.76 5.06
N ASN A 102 -0.64 30.09 4.95
CA ASN A 102 -1.33 30.96 5.91
C ASN A 102 -2.85 30.75 5.88
N GLU A 103 -3.42 30.55 4.69
CA GLU A 103 -4.83 30.24 4.54
C GLU A 103 -5.20 28.91 5.22
N ILE A 104 -4.44 27.85 4.94
CA ILE A 104 -4.68 26.52 5.52
C ILE A 104 -4.53 26.58 7.06
N ASP A 105 -3.50 27.26 7.58
CA ASP A 105 -3.31 27.44 9.03
C ASP A 105 -4.50 28.16 9.68
N SER A 106 -4.96 29.25 9.07
CA SER A 106 -6.14 29.99 9.53
C SER A 106 -7.37 29.10 9.58
N ARG A 107 -7.64 28.29 8.54
CA ARG A 107 -8.81 27.40 8.52
C ARG A 107 -8.71 26.29 9.57
N ILE A 108 -7.50 25.79 9.86
CA ILE A 108 -7.27 24.83 10.95
C ILE A 108 -7.58 25.46 12.32
N LEU A 109 -7.16 26.71 12.55
CA LEU A 109 -7.40 27.44 13.79
C LEU A 109 -8.88 27.77 14.01
N CYS A 110 -9.56 28.19 12.94
CA CYS A 110 -10.99 28.53 12.96
C CYS A 110 -11.90 27.29 12.90
N SER A 111 -11.35 26.09 12.68
CA SER A 111 -12.10 24.85 12.46
C SER A 111 -13.08 24.93 11.28
N GLU A 112 -12.62 25.57 10.21
CA GLU A 112 -13.36 25.75 8.96
C GLU A 112 -13.08 24.62 7.96
N ASP A 113 -13.67 24.69 6.77
CA ASP A 113 -13.40 23.73 5.70
C ASP A 113 -11.95 23.85 5.20
N ILE A 114 -11.11 22.89 5.57
CA ILE A 114 -9.71 22.83 5.16
C ILE A 114 -9.52 22.21 3.77
N CYS A 115 -10.51 21.50 3.21
CA CYS A 115 -10.31 20.71 1.99
C CYS A 115 -10.19 21.59 0.76
N SER A 116 -10.97 22.69 0.69
CA SER A 116 -10.88 23.63 -0.44
C SER A 116 -9.50 24.31 -0.50
N ALA A 117 -8.96 24.78 0.62
CA ALA A 117 -7.60 25.35 0.65
C ALA A 117 -6.50 24.29 0.38
N LEU A 118 -6.71 23.04 0.79
CA LEU A 118 -5.81 21.94 0.43
C LEU A 118 -5.87 21.60 -1.06
N SER A 119 -7.00 21.83 -1.74
CA SER A 119 -7.16 21.65 -3.18
C SER A 119 -6.27 22.65 -3.96
N ASP A 120 -6.27 23.92 -3.56
CA ASP A 120 -5.39 24.93 -4.18
C ASP A 120 -3.90 24.60 -3.97
N ALA A 121 -3.53 24.12 -2.77
CA ALA A 121 -2.18 23.66 -2.49
C ALA A 121 -1.81 22.39 -3.27
N GLN A 122 -2.78 21.52 -3.55
CA GLN A 122 -2.62 20.32 -4.38
C GLN A 122 -2.30 20.69 -5.83
N GLU A 123 -2.96 21.71 -6.39
CA GLU A 123 -2.67 22.20 -7.75
C GLU A 123 -1.22 22.69 -7.89
N ALA A 124 -0.68 23.33 -6.85
CA ALA A 124 0.70 23.78 -6.84
C ALA A 124 1.74 22.64 -6.96
N MET A 125 1.36 21.38 -6.67
CA MET A 125 2.24 20.21 -6.82
C MET A 125 2.19 19.57 -8.21
N ILE A 126 1.17 19.87 -9.02
CA ILE A 126 0.98 19.28 -10.36
C ILE A 126 2.25 19.40 -11.22
N PRO A 127 2.93 20.56 -11.32
CA PRO A 127 4.10 20.70 -12.20
C PRO A 127 5.25 19.76 -11.82
N GLU A 128 5.53 19.63 -10.52
CA GLU A 128 6.60 18.76 -10.01
C GLU A 128 6.26 17.29 -10.23
N ILE A 129 5.00 16.89 -10.02
CA ILE A 129 4.54 15.52 -10.28
C ILE A 129 4.57 15.20 -11.77
N GLN A 130 4.23 16.16 -12.64
CA GLN A 130 4.30 15.98 -14.09
C GLN A 130 5.75 15.80 -14.55
N GLU A 131 6.71 16.55 -14.00
CA GLU A 131 8.14 16.33 -14.25
C GLU A 131 8.57 14.91 -13.84
N GLN A 132 8.15 14.46 -12.66
CA GLN A 132 8.40 13.09 -12.18
C GLN A 132 7.82 12.02 -13.12
N ILE A 133 6.62 12.24 -13.66
CA ILE A 133 5.99 11.37 -14.65
C ILE A 133 6.80 11.34 -15.96
N GLN A 134 7.27 12.51 -16.44
CA GLN A 134 8.07 12.59 -17.67
C GLN A 134 9.43 11.91 -17.53
N ASP A 135 10.10 12.09 -16.39
CA ASP A 135 11.36 11.40 -16.10
C ASP A 135 11.14 9.88 -16.03
N TYR A 136 10.08 9.43 -15.36
CA TYR A 136 9.72 8.01 -15.35
C TYR A 136 9.47 7.48 -16.77
N ARG A 137 8.69 8.17 -17.61
CA ARG A 137 8.48 7.80 -19.02
C ARG A 137 9.81 7.67 -19.77
N SER A 138 10.74 8.59 -19.54
CA SER A 138 12.07 8.54 -20.15
C SER A 138 12.84 7.27 -19.74
N LYS A 139 12.78 6.86 -18.46
CA LYS A 139 13.37 5.59 -18.02
C LYS A 139 12.71 4.38 -18.68
N ARG A 140 11.41 4.43 -18.94
CA ARG A 140 10.67 3.37 -19.65
C ARG A 140 11.12 3.24 -21.09
N THR A 141 11.26 4.35 -21.81
CA THR A 141 11.77 4.38 -23.18
C THR A 141 13.19 3.80 -23.28
N MET A 142 14.00 3.95 -22.23
CA MET A 142 15.32 3.31 -22.11
C MET A 142 15.27 1.81 -21.77
N GLY A 143 14.08 1.21 -21.63
CA GLY A 143 13.90 -0.19 -21.23
C GLY A 143 14.12 -0.47 -19.74
N LEU A 144 14.24 0.58 -18.90
CA LEU A 144 14.52 0.44 -17.47
C LEU A 144 13.27 0.27 -16.61
N GLY A 145 12.08 0.25 -17.22
CA GLY A 145 10.80 0.11 -16.51
C GLY A 145 10.70 -1.15 -15.66
N SER A 146 11.29 -2.25 -16.12
CA SER A 146 11.29 -3.54 -15.42
C SER A 146 11.97 -3.49 -14.03
N LEU A 147 12.90 -2.56 -13.81
CA LEU A 147 13.57 -2.35 -12.50
C LEU A 147 12.59 -1.91 -11.40
N TYR A 148 11.49 -1.26 -11.81
CA TYR A 148 10.50 -0.67 -10.92
C TYR A 148 9.22 -1.51 -10.81
N GLY A 149 9.16 -2.68 -11.44
CA GLY A 149 8.04 -3.62 -11.31
C GLY A 149 7.06 -3.61 -12.47
N GLU A 150 7.39 -3.00 -13.61
CA GLU A 150 6.49 -3.01 -14.79
C GLU A 150 6.18 -4.40 -15.32
N ASN A 151 7.06 -5.38 -15.10
CA ASN A 151 6.78 -6.76 -15.48
C ASN A 151 5.53 -7.31 -14.77
N ASP A 152 5.19 -6.80 -13.58
CA ASP A 152 3.98 -7.19 -12.86
C ASP A 152 2.71 -6.60 -13.52
N LEU A 153 2.85 -5.64 -14.43
CA LEU A 153 1.74 -4.99 -15.14
C LEU A 153 1.42 -5.63 -16.50
N LEU A 154 2.32 -6.45 -17.06
CA LEU A 154 2.22 -6.98 -18.43
C LEU A 154 0.98 -7.86 -18.66
N ASP A 155 0.50 -8.54 -17.63
CA ASP A 155 -0.63 -9.46 -17.72
C ASP A 155 -1.93 -8.89 -17.10
N LEU A 156 -2.02 -7.57 -16.94
CA LEU A 156 -3.23 -6.93 -16.43
C LEU A 156 -4.25 -6.80 -17.57
N ASP A 157 -5.02 -7.88 -17.81
CA ASP A 157 -6.08 -7.99 -18.83
C ASP A 157 -7.32 -7.11 -18.53
N SER A 158 -7.14 -5.96 -17.87
CA SER A 158 -8.20 -5.13 -17.27
C SER A 158 -9.04 -5.84 -16.19
N ASP A 159 -8.59 -6.97 -15.65
CA ASP A 159 -9.22 -7.66 -14.52
C ASP A 159 -8.98 -6.89 -13.21
N PRO A 160 -10.03 -6.36 -12.55
CA PRO A 160 -9.89 -5.64 -11.28
C PRO A 160 -9.32 -6.49 -10.14
N HIS A 161 -9.55 -7.81 -10.13
CA HIS A 161 -8.99 -8.69 -9.10
C HIS A 161 -7.49 -8.83 -9.25
N ARG A 162 -7.02 -9.03 -10.49
CA ARG A 162 -5.58 -9.11 -10.78
C ARG A 162 -4.88 -7.77 -10.52
N GLU A 163 -5.50 -6.64 -10.87
CA GLU A 163 -5.00 -5.30 -10.54
C GLU A 163 -4.87 -5.13 -9.02
N HIS A 164 -5.87 -5.59 -8.25
CA HIS A 164 -5.82 -5.55 -6.79
C HIS A 164 -4.66 -6.39 -6.22
N ASP A 165 -4.47 -7.62 -6.70
CA ASP A 165 -3.41 -8.51 -6.21
C ASP A 165 -2.01 -7.97 -6.54
N VAL A 166 -1.83 -7.41 -7.74
CA VAL A 166 -0.59 -6.74 -8.11
C VAL A 166 -0.38 -5.49 -7.25
N ALA A 167 -1.41 -4.70 -6.96
CA ALA A 167 -1.29 -3.53 -6.09
C ALA A 167 -0.90 -3.91 -4.64
N LEU A 168 -1.45 -5.01 -4.10
CA LEU A 168 -1.00 -5.56 -2.81
C LEU A 168 0.48 -5.96 -2.85
N LYS A 169 0.91 -6.63 -3.92
CA LYS A 169 2.32 -6.98 -4.12
C LYS A 169 3.19 -5.73 -4.17
N GLN A 170 2.80 -4.69 -4.91
CA GLN A 170 3.55 -3.42 -4.94
C GLN A 170 3.60 -2.75 -3.57
N MET A 171 2.51 -2.75 -2.81
CA MET A 171 2.48 -2.19 -1.45
C MET A 171 3.53 -2.84 -0.53
N GLU A 172 3.77 -4.15 -0.64
CA GLU A 172 4.79 -4.81 0.18
C GLU A 172 6.20 -4.39 -0.23
N HIS A 173 6.51 -4.32 -1.53
CA HIS A 173 7.79 -3.82 -2.01
C HIS A 173 8.03 -2.35 -1.61
N LEU A 174 7.00 -1.52 -1.66
CA LEU A 174 7.09 -0.14 -1.20
C LEU A 174 7.46 -0.07 0.28
N ARG A 175 6.88 -0.92 1.13
CA ARG A 175 7.25 -0.97 2.56
C ARG A 175 8.71 -1.37 2.78
N GLU A 176 9.23 -2.31 2.00
CA GLU A 176 10.65 -2.66 2.05
C GLU A 176 11.54 -1.47 1.67
N ILE A 177 11.17 -0.70 0.64
CA ILE A 177 11.90 0.52 0.26
C ILE A 177 11.81 1.57 1.38
N LEU A 178 10.61 1.80 1.92
CA LEU A 178 10.38 2.73 3.02
C LEU A 178 11.21 2.37 4.26
N SER A 179 11.48 1.08 4.51
CA SER A 179 12.29 0.65 5.65
C SER A 179 13.76 1.13 5.59
N LYS A 180 14.22 1.59 4.42
CA LYS A 180 15.58 2.14 4.22
C LYS A 180 15.67 3.63 4.52
N TYR A 181 14.54 4.33 4.63
CA TYR A 181 14.49 5.73 5.04
C TYR A 181 14.63 5.85 6.56
N GLU A 182 15.03 7.03 7.04
CA GLU A 182 15.05 7.33 8.47
C GLU A 182 13.68 7.08 9.12
N GLU A 183 13.67 6.59 10.36
CA GLU A 183 12.47 6.07 11.03
C GLU A 183 11.29 7.05 11.03
N GLU A 184 11.53 8.32 11.35
CA GLU A 184 10.50 9.35 11.34
C GLU A 184 9.93 9.58 9.93
N ARG A 185 10.82 9.73 8.94
CA ARG A 185 10.44 9.95 7.53
C ARG A 185 9.67 8.74 6.98
N SER A 186 10.19 7.53 7.20
CA SER A 186 9.56 6.26 6.82
C SER A 186 8.16 6.11 7.39
N THR A 187 7.98 6.43 8.68
CA THR A 187 6.68 6.38 9.35
C THR A 187 5.65 7.30 8.68
N ARG A 188 6.07 8.49 8.28
CA ARG A 188 5.22 9.51 7.65
C ARG A 188 4.90 9.16 6.20
N MET A 189 5.87 8.63 5.47
CA MET A 189 5.65 8.13 4.11
C MET A 189 4.71 6.93 4.11
N ASN A 190 4.87 6.02 5.07
CA ASN A 190 3.99 4.86 5.26
C ASN A 190 2.56 5.29 5.62
N PHE A 191 2.40 6.35 6.41
CA PHE A 191 1.07 6.95 6.65
C PHE A 191 0.44 7.41 5.33
N ALA A 192 1.16 8.18 4.51
CA ALA A 192 0.64 8.68 3.24
C ALA A 192 0.29 7.54 2.27
N LEU A 193 1.20 6.57 2.12
CA LEU A 193 1.00 5.36 1.32
C LEU A 193 -0.26 4.60 1.76
N LYS A 194 -0.41 4.34 3.07
CA LYS A 194 -1.58 3.63 3.61
C LYS A 194 -2.88 4.40 3.43
N THR A 195 -2.85 5.73 3.64
CA THR A 195 -4.00 6.60 3.45
C THR A 195 -4.54 6.48 2.03
N TYR A 196 -3.66 6.62 1.03
CA TYR A 196 -4.04 6.52 -0.37
C TYR A 196 -4.44 5.09 -0.78
N MET A 197 -3.63 4.08 -0.46
CA MET A 197 -3.91 2.69 -0.88
C MET A 197 -5.23 2.18 -0.30
N SER A 198 -5.53 2.49 0.97
CA SER A 198 -6.79 2.11 1.59
C SER A 198 -8.00 2.78 0.92
N HIS A 199 -7.83 4.03 0.49
CA HIS A 199 -8.85 4.76 -0.26
C HIS A 199 -9.06 4.18 -1.67
N ALA A 200 -7.99 3.77 -2.34
CA ALA A 200 -8.02 3.06 -3.63
C ALA A 200 -8.54 1.60 -3.52
N GLY A 201 -9.04 1.18 -2.36
CA GLY A 201 -9.56 -0.17 -2.13
C GLY A 201 -8.48 -1.25 -1.92
N ILE A 202 -7.21 -0.86 -1.84
CA ILE A 202 -6.08 -1.76 -1.62
C ILE A 202 -5.81 -1.87 -0.12
N SER A 203 -6.29 -2.94 0.48
CA SER A 203 -6.00 -3.26 1.89
C SER A 203 -5.88 -4.75 2.06
N PHE A 204 -5.16 -5.20 3.10
CA PHE A 204 -5.08 -6.64 3.45
C PHE A 204 -6.43 -7.24 3.88
N ARG A 205 -7.52 -6.47 3.84
CA ARG A 205 -8.86 -6.96 4.13
C ARG A 205 -9.30 -7.85 2.97
N GLU A 206 -9.28 -9.15 3.21
CA GLU A 206 -9.83 -10.20 2.33
C GLU A 206 -11.14 -9.72 1.68
N PHE A 207 -11.16 -9.63 0.36
CA PHE A 207 -12.41 -9.52 -0.38
C PHE A 207 -13.23 -10.78 -0.11
N PRO A 208 -14.48 -10.69 0.37
CA PRO A 208 -15.42 -11.77 0.20
C PRO A 208 -15.60 -11.97 -1.31
N SER A 209 -15.24 -13.16 -1.78
CA SER A 209 -15.42 -13.61 -3.16
C SER A 209 -16.77 -13.18 -3.75
N ALA A 210 -16.73 -12.74 -5.00
CA ALA A 210 -17.89 -12.45 -5.83
C ALA A 210 -18.84 -13.65 -5.88
N SER A 211 -19.92 -13.61 -5.09
CA SER A 211 -21.09 -14.45 -5.35
C SER A 211 -22.00 -13.72 -6.33
N VAL A 212 -22.14 -14.35 -7.48
CA VAL A 212 -23.12 -14.11 -8.55
C VAL A 212 -24.42 -13.50 -8.06
N SER A 213 -24.86 -12.48 -8.80
CA SER A 213 -26.20 -11.89 -8.72
C SER A 213 -27.27 -12.95 -8.91
N GLU A 214 -28.11 -13.17 -7.90
CA GLU A 214 -29.51 -13.54 -8.10
C GLU A 214 -30.38 -12.58 -7.29
N LYS A 215 -30.98 -11.63 -8.02
CA LYS A 215 -32.16 -10.89 -7.55
C LYS A 215 -33.26 -11.89 -7.26
N SER A 216 -33.89 -11.81 -6.09
CA SER A 216 -35.35 -11.65 -5.99
C SER A 216 -35.79 -11.29 -4.57
N GLN A 217 -36.73 -10.36 -4.55
CA GLN A 217 -37.32 -9.64 -3.43
C GLN A 217 -38.21 -10.54 -2.56
N SER A 218 -38.22 -10.32 -1.24
CA SER A 218 -39.45 -10.03 -0.45
C SER A 218 -39.17 -10.04 1.05
N ILE A 219 -39.22 -8.86 1.67
CA ILE A 219 -39.59 -8.64 3.09
C ILE A 219 -41.13 -8.70 3.10
N PRO A 220 -41.82 -9.46 4.01
CA PRO A 220 -41.99 -8.99 5.38
C PRO A 220 -42.08 -10.04 6.51
N ASP A 221 -41.49 -9.65 7.65
CA ASP A 221 -42.08 -9.61 9.00
C ASP A 221 -42.26 -10.91 9.83
N LYS A 222 -42.06 -10.73 11.14
CA LYS A 222 -42.46 -11.54 12.31
C LYS A 222 -41.44 -12.45 13.00
N ASP A 223 -40.69 -11.84 13.92
CA ASP A 223 -40.73 -12.14 15.36
C ASP A 223 -40.75 -13.61 15.82
N LYS A 224 -39.66 -14.37 15.61
CA LYS A 224 -39.52 -15.71 16.23
C LYS A 224 -38.12 -16.14 16.70
N TRP A 225 -37.17 -15.23 16.93
CA TRP A 225 -35.80 -15.63 17.28
C TRP A 225 -35.23 -15.15 18.63
N LEU A 226 -36.05 -14.70 19.58
CA LEU A 226 -35.53 -14.36 20.92
C LEU A 226 -36.38 -14.95 22.07
N PRO A 227 -35.96 -16.08 22.68
CA PRO A 227 -36.52 -16.56 23.94
C PRO A 227 -35.55 -16.44 25.14
N PHE A 228 -34.78 -15.34 25.25
CA PHE A 228 -33.98 -15.07 26.47
C PHE A 228 -34.00 -13.60 26.88
N LEU A 229 -35.20 -13.04 27.07
CA LEU A 229 -35.41 -11.79 27.80
C LEU A 229 -36.46 -12.00 28.90
N ASN A 230 -36.08 -12.72 29.97
CA ASN A 230 -36.84 -12.66 31.21
C ASN A 230 -36.40 -11.43 32.00
N LYS A 231 -37.19 -10.36 31.87
CA LYS A 231 -37.30 -9.28 32.87
C LYS A 231 -38.02 -9.84 34.09
N ALA A 232 -37.42 -9.72 35.27
CA ALA A 232 -38.17 -9.68 36.53
C ALA A 232 -37.52 -8.66 37.48
N LYS A 233 -38.38 -7.82 38.04
CA LYS A 233 -38.11 -6.69 38.92
C LYS A 233 -38.77 -7.02 40.27
N LYS A 234 -38.02 -7.20 41.37
CA LYS A 234 -38.42 -6.86 42.77
C LYS A 234 -37.41 -7.28 43.84
N ASN A 235 -36.87 -6.26 44.51
CA ASN A 235 -36.78 -6.01 45.97
C ASN A 235 -36.05 -6.93 46.99
N SER A 236 -35.23 -6.21 47.79
CA SER A 236 -35.06 -6.18 49.26
C SER A 236 -34.13 -7.16 50.02
N ASN A 237 -33.05 -6.55 50.56
CA ASN A 237 -32.47 -6.57 51.92
C ASN A 237 -32.12 -7.87 52.72
N ALA A 238 -30.90 -7.80 53.28
CA ALA A 238 -30.45 -8.18 54.64
C ALA A 238 -29.54 -9.42 54.84
N LYS A 239 -28.27 -9.11 55.19
CA LYS A 239 -27.52 -9.47 56.44
C LYS A 239 -27.02 -10.93 56.69
N LYS A 240 -25.68 -11.08 56.55
CA LYS A 240 -24.64 -11.60 57.48
C LYS A 240 -24.80 -12.98 58.18
N GLU A 241 -23.86 -13.89 57.92
CA GLU A 241 -23.07 -14.83 58.80
C GLU A 241 -22.65 -16.07 57.99
N LYS A 242 -21.35 -16.42 57.85
CA LYS A 242 -20.36 -17.08 58.77
C LYS A 242 -20.35 -18.62 58.64
N ASP A 243 -19.16 -19.13 58.26
CA ASP A 243 -18.58 -20.48 58.36
C ASP A 243 -19.34 -21.72 57.86
N ARG A 244 -18.72 -22.50 56.97
CA ARG A 244 -18.09 -23.82 57.27
C ARG A 244 -17.62 -24.57 56.02
N ASP A 245 -16.59 -25.38 56.26
CA ASP A 245 -15.72 -26.15 55.38
C ASP A 245 -16.34 -27.20 54.43
N SER A 246 -15.48 -27.56 53.46
CA SER A 246 -15.26 -28.89 52.85
C SER A 246 -16.03 -29.33 51.61
N ALA A 247 -15.22 -29.95 50.73
CA ALA A 247 -15.55 -30.90 49.65
C ALA A 247 -16.19 -30.33 48.37
N ASP A 248 -15.43 -30.23 47.29
CA ASP A 248 -15.35 -31.33 46.33
C ASP A 248 -14.52 -30.94 45.09
N ASP A 249 -13.34 -31.54 45.01
CA ASP A 249 -12.63 -31.79 43.76
C ASP A 249 -13.47 -32.73 42.89
N LYS A 250 -14.00 -32.24 41.76
CA LYS A 250 -14.27 -33.01 40.53
C LYS A 250 -15.04 -32.14 39.54
N LYS A 251 -14.35 -31.73 38.46
CA LYS A 251 -14.85 -31.66 37.06
C LYS A 251 -13.82 -30.92 36.20
N ARG A 252 -12.71 -31.60 35.86
CA ARG A 252 -11.84 -31.21 34.74
C ARG A 252 -12.14 -32.11 33.54
N ASN A 253 -12.22 -31.46 32.38
CA ASN A 253 -12.67 -31.98 31.09
C ASN A 253 -11.95 -33.26 30.62
N PRO A 254 -12.66 -34.21 29.98
CA PRO A 254 -12.13 -35.54 29.62
C PRO A 254 -11.25 -35.60 28.35
N ILE A 255 -11.01 -34.49 27.64
CA ILE A 255 -10.30 -34.50 26.34
C ILE A 255 -8.77 -34.67 26.46
N LEU A 256 -8.17 -34.50 27.65
CA LEU A 256 -6.71 -34.62 27.82
C LEU A 256 -6.16 -36.07 27.85
N LYS A 257 -6.96 -37.11 27.59
CA LYS A 257 -6.50 -38.51 27.63
C LYS A 257 -5.87 -39.02 26.32
N TYR A 258 -5.84 -38.23 25.25
CA TYR A 258 -5.34 -38.67 23.94
C TYR A 258 -4.02 -38.04 23.50
N ILE A 259 -3.31 -37.31 24.37
CA ILE A 259 -1.95 -36.83 24.04
C ILE A 259 -0.93 -37.89 24.45
N ALA A 260 -0.56 -38.73 23.48
CA ALA A 260 0.62 -39.58 23.57
C ALA A 260 1.87 -38.69 23.70
N LYS A 261 2.64 -38.89 24.78
CA LYS A 261 3.95 -38.26 24.99
C LYS A 261 5.04 -39.15 24.36
N PRO A 262 5.91 -38.66 23.47
CA PRO A 262 7.16 -39.34 23.17
C PRO A 262 8.25 -38.96 24.18
N LYS A 263 9.02 -39.99 24.58
CA LYS A 263 10.13 -39.95 25.52
C LYS A 263 11.39 -39.36 24.86
N THR A 264 12.09 -38.49 25.57
CA THR A 264 13.45 -38.05 25.26
C THR A 264 14.47 -38.94 25.97
N SER A 265 15.45 -39.51 25.26
CA SER A 265 16.88 -39.56 25.67
C SER A 265 17.76 -40.27 24.62
N GLN A 266 18.75 -39.51 24.14
CA GLN A 266 20.16 -39.85 23.83
C GLN A 266 20.50 -41.04 22.91
N SER A 267 21.17 -40.79 21.79
CA SER A 267 22.64 -40.87 21.63
C SER A 267 23.05 -40.84 20.14
N SER A 268 24.31 -40.49 19.94
CA SER A 268 25.07 -40.13 18.74
C SER A 268 25.37 -41.25 17.73
N GLU A 269 25.48 -40.92 16.43
CA GLU A 269 26.71 -41.03 15.59
C GLU A 269 26.41 -41.16 14.06
N TYR A 270 27.25 -40.44 13.30
CA TYR A 270 27.66 -40.51 11.87
C TYR A 270 26.68 -40.83 10.72
N GLY A 271 26.80 -40.01 9.66
CA GLY A 271 26.36 -40.36 8.30
C GLY A 271 26.67 -39.26 7.28
N ILE A 272 27.82 -39.34 6.60
CA ILE A 272 28.16 -38.60 5.39
C ILE A 272 27.58 -39.35 4.18
N MET A 273 26.71 -38.69 3.40
CA MET A 273 26.45 -38.79 1.94
C MET A 273 25.14 -38.01 1.73
N GLY A 274 24.95 -37.02 0.88
CA GLY A 274 25.43 -36.74 -0.47
C GLY A 274 24.23 -36.14 -1.22
N SER A 275 24.44 -34.97 -1.84
CA SER A 275 23.65 -34.42 -2.95
C SER A 275 22.25 -33.85 -2.67
N SER A 276 22.13 -32.52 -2.67
CA SER A 276 21.48 -31.78 -3.79
C SER A 276 21.22 -30.30 -3.47
N ILE A 277 21.70 -29.45 -4.39
CA ILE A 277 21.15 -28.16 -4.82
C ILE A 277 21.09 -27.05 -3.75
N HIS A 278 22.05 -26.10 -3.79
CA HIS A 278 21.82 -24.69 -3.39
C HIS A 278 23.00 -23.75 -3.68
N ILE A 279 23.12 -23.18 -4.90
CA ILE A 279 23.81 -21.90 -5.18
C ILE A 279 23.26 -21.43 -6.55
N TYR A 280 22.67 -20.25 -6.79
CA TYR A 280 22.93 -18.88 -6.38
C TYR A 280 21.64 -18.04 -6.39
N SER A 281 21.31 -17.35 -5.30
CA SER A 281 20.59 -16.07 -5.39
C SER A 281 20.91 -15.20 -4.18
N LYS A 282 22.10 -14.60 -4.20
CA LYS A 282 22.52 -13.54 -3.25
C LYS A 282 23.36 -12.45 -3.93
N ARG A 283 23.16 -12.20 -5.23
CA ARG A 283 23.97 -11.22 -5.99
C ARG A 283 23.20 -10.12 -6.71
N VAL A 284 21.90 -9.95 -6.46
CA VAL A 284 21.12 -8.84 -7.05
C VAL A 284 20.94 -7.67 -6.07
N VAL A 285 21.07 -7.89 -4.76
CA VAL A 285 20.87 -6.81 -3.76
C VAL A 285 22.12 -5.92 -3.61
N THR A 286 23.31 -6.42 -3.94
CA THR A 286 24.55 -5.65 -3.78
C THR A 286 24.78 -4.64 -4.92
N PHE A 287 24.16 -4.84 -6.09
CA PHE A 287 24.35 -3.93 -7.23
C PHE A 287 23.62 -2.58 -7.04
N PHE A 288 22.48 -2.56 -6.34
CA PHE A 288 21.80 -1.30 -6.01
C PHE A 288 22.59 -0.44 -5.01
N PHE A 289 23.42 -1.03 -4.16
CA PHE A 289 24.26 -0.27 -3.22
C PHE A 289 25.54 0.27 -3.86
N PHE A 290 26.11 -0.43 -4.86
CA PHE A 290 27.37 -0.01 -5.48
C PHE A 290 27.23 1.20 -6.41
N PHE A 291 26.07 1.38 -7.04
CA PHE A 291 25.80 2.58 -7.84
C PHE A 291 25.58 3.84 -6.98
N PHE A 292 25.18 3.66 -5.71
CA PHE A 292 24.92 4.78 -4.78
C PHE A 292 26.18 5.37 -4.11
N MET A 293 27.31 4.64 -4.09
CA MET A 293 28.55 5.09 -3.43
C MET A 293 29.61 5.66 -4.38
N THR A 294 29.39 5.64 -5.69
CA THR A 294 30.38 6.10 -6.69
C THR A 294 30.03 7.44 -7.35
N SER A 295 28.92 8.07 -6.97
CA SER A 295 28.55 9.43 -7.37
C SER A 295 28.21 10.29 -6.16
N MET A 296 29.22 10.70 -5.40
CA MET A 296 29.23 12.00 -4.76
C MET A 296 30.62 12.62 -4.95
N PRO A 297 30.70 13.94 -5.22
CA PRO A 297 31.94 14.63 -5.56
C PRO A 297 32.95 14.69 -4.39
#